data_AF-A0A6N6K9X0-F1
#
_entry.id   AF-A0A6N6K9X0-F1
#
_cell.length_a   1.000
_cell.length_b   1.000
_cell.length_c   1.000
_cell.angle_alpha   90.00
_cell.angle_beta   90.00
_cell.angle_gamma   90.00
#
_symmetry.space_group_name_H-M   'P 1'
#
loop_
_entity.id
_entity.type
_entity.pdbx_description
1 polymer ?
#
loop_
_entity_poly.entity_id
_entity_poly.type
_entity_poly.pdbx_seq_one_letter_code
_entity_poly.pdbx_strand_id
1 'polypeptide(L)'
;MKTSFTQIPNIVFDQYLPSLKESELKILLIIIRQTYGWLNPRTGYRKRRDRITLSQFVQKTGLSRRIVSNALQSLIQKNLISITDYQGNPLLNSDSRKGKSYIFFAFKPVQIPTPTSAKSVHEPVQNCAYNKRNINKTKYRGVVRVGEVLEQPKW
;
A
#
# COMPACT_ATOMS: atom_id res chain seq x y z
N MET A 1 -17.80 -17.92 0.15
CA MET A 1 -16.81 -17.19 0.98
C MET A 1 -16.31 -15.98 0.19
N LYS A 2 -16.34 -14.77 0.75
CA LYS A 2 -15.75 -13.60 0.09
C LYS A 2 -14.23 -13.72 0.18
N THR A 3 -13.56 -13.92 -0.96
CA THR A 3 -12.09 -13.97 -1.03
C THR A 3 -11.53 -12.58 -0.84
N SER A 4 -10.74 -12.39 0.22
CA SER A 4 -10.06 -11.13 0.49
C SER A 4 -8.57 -11.29 0.25
N PHE A 5 -7.96 -10.28 -0.36
CA PHE A 5 -6.55 -10.27 -0.71
C PHE A 5 -5.80 -9.25 0.14
N THR A 6 -4.53 -9.53 0.40
CA THR A 6 -3.63 -8.60 1.09
C THR A 6 -2.60 -8.11 0.09
N GLN A 7 -2.46 -6.78 0.01
CA GLN A 7 -1.41 -6.18 -0.82
C GLN A 7 -0.06 -6.35 -0.11
N ILE A 8 0.88 -6.96 -0.81
CA ILE A 8 2.26 -7.18 -0.36
C ILE A 8 3.18 -6.39 -1.29
N PRO A 9 4.11 -5.57 -0.78
CA PRO A 9 5.07 -4.87 -1.61
C PRO A 9 5.94 -5.82 -2.44
N ASN A 10 6.14 -5.53 -3.74
CA ASN A 10 6.90 -6.39 -4.66
C ASN A 10 8.33 -6.69 -4.17
N ILE A 11 8.97 -5.73 -3.49
CA ILE A 11 10.29 -5.89 -2.87
C ILE A 11 10.39 -7.12 -1.94
N VAL A 12 9.26 -7.51 -1.33
CA VAL A 12 9.19 -8.72 -0.48
C VAL A 12 9.43 -9.97 -1.29
N PHE A 13 8.91 -10.04 -2.51
CA PHE A 13 9.10 -11.17 -3.42
C PHE A 13 10.44 -11.09 -4.15
N ASP A 14 10.79 -9.92 -4.66
CA ASP A 14 11.96 -9.78 -5.53
C ASP A 14 13.28 -9.87 -4.77
N GLN A 15 13.34 -9.37 -3.53
CA GLN A 15 14.59 -9.24 -2.77
C GLN A 15 14.60 -10.01 -1.46
N TYR A 16 13.49 -9.97 -0.71
CA TYR A 16 13.45 -10.57 0.62
C TYR A 16 13.18 -12.07 0.57
N LEU A 17 12.42 -12.55 -0.42
CA LEU A 17 12.12 -13.97 -0.59
C LEU A 17 13.38 -14.84 -0.73
N PRO A 18 14.38 -14.51 -1.59
CA PRO A 18 15.60 -15.32 -1.71
C PRO A 18 16.59 -15.13 -0.55
N SER A 19 16.52 -14.01 0.18
CA SER A 19 17.52 -13.64 1.19
C SER A 19 17.11 -13.92 2.63
N LEU A 20 15.81 -14.08 2.90
CA LEU A 20 15.29 -14.36 4.24
C LEU A 20 15.13 -15.85 4.51
N LYS A 21 15.29 -16.24 5.78
CA LYS A 21 14.94 -17.59 6.23
C LYS A 21 13.43 -17.77 6.21
N GLU A 22 12.95 -19.01 6.08
CA GLU A 22 11.51 -19.31 6.08
C GLU A 22 10.79 -18.76 7.33
N SER A 23 11.41 -18.85 8.51
CA SER A 23 10.85 -18.32 9.75
C SER A 23 10.73 -16.80 9.75
N GLU A 24 11.74 -16.11 9.21
CA GLU A 24 11.76 -14.65 9.05
C GLU A 24 10.68 -14.20 8.07
N LEU A 25 10.59 -14.86 6.91
CA LEU A 25 9.59 -14.59 5.89
C LEU A 25 8.16 -14.78 6.42
N LYS A 26 7.89 -15.89 7.12
CA LYS A 26 6.57 -16.14 7.74
C LYS A 26 6.18 -15.01 8.68
N ILE A 27 7.09 -14.56 9.54
CA ILE A 27 6.82 -13.46 10.47
C ILE A 27 6.60 -12.14 9.73
N LEU A 28 7.43 -11.83 8.73
CA LEU A 28 7.31 -10.64 7.91
C LEU A 28 5.93 -10.55 7.22
N LEU A 29 5.48 -11.66 6.64
CA LEU A 29 4.17 -11.76 5.99
C LEU A 29 3.02 -11.55 6.97
N ILE A 30 3.11 -12.10 8.19
CA ILE A 30 2.10 -11.86 9.23
C ILE A 30 2.07 -10.38 9.62
N ILE A 31 3.22 -9.71 9.76
CA ILE A 31 3.27 -8.28 10.06
C ILE A 31 2.57 -7.48 8.94
N ILE A 32 2.91 -7.74 7.67
CA ILE A 32 2.29 -7.09 6.51
C ILE A 32 0.78 -7.33 6.45
N ARG A 33 0.34 -8.56 6.71
CA ARG A 33 -1.09 -8.92 6.76
C ARG A 33 -1.85 -8.17 7.84
N GLN A 34 -1.20 -7.95 8.98
CA GLN A 34 -1.80 -7.31 10.13
C GLN A 34 -1.76 -5.78 10.06
N THR A 35 -0.85 -5.21 9.26
CA THR A 35 -0.79 -3.78 8.94
C THR A 35 -1.55 -3.44 7.66
N TYR A 36 -0.95 -3.66 6.49
CA TYR A 36 -1.51 -3.25 5.19
C TYR A 36 -2.71 -4.08 4.73
N GLY A 37 -2.91 -5.26 5.31
CA GLY A 37 -4.10 -6.08 5.08
C GLY A 37 -5.37 -5.55 5.74
N TRP A 38 -5.30 -4.47 6.54
CA TRP A 38 -6.46 -3.88 7.20
C TRP A 38 -6.61 -2.40 6.86
N LEU A 39 -7.81 -2.03 6.42
CA LEU A 39 -8.22 -0.64 6.23
C LEU A 39 -8.78 -0.11 7.55
N ASN A 40 -8.35 1.08 7.96
CA ASN A 40 -8.99 1.77 9.08
C ASN A 40 -10.31 2.39 8.57
N PRO A 41 -11.48 1.98 9.09
CA PRO A 41 -12.77 2.46 8.60
C PRO A 41 -12.98 3.95 8.87
N ARG A 42 -12.30 4.52 9.87
CA ARG A 42 -12.42 5.94 10.21
C ARG A 42 -11.62 6.85 9.29
N THR A 43 -10.42 6.42 8.91
CA THR A 43 -9.51 7.26 8.12
C THR A 43 -9.48 6.90 6.64
N GLY A 44 -10.01 5.73 6.26
CA GLY A 44 -9.93 5.22 4.89
C GLY A 44 -8.52 4.78 4.48
N TYR A 45 -7.53 4.84 5.38
CA TYR A 45 -6.14 4.46 5.10
C TYR A 45 -5.79 3.11 5.73
N ARG A 46 -4.81 2.43 5.13
CA ARG A 46 -4.25 1.19 5.69
C ARG A 46 -3.51 1.44 7.00
N LYS A 47 -3.53 0.46 7.91
CA LYS A 47 -2.78 0.55 9.16
C LYS A 47 -1.27 0.56 8.86
N ARG A 48 -0.54 1.50 9.45
CA ARG A 48 0.93 1.58 9.30
C ARG A 48 1.68 0.71 10.30
N ARG A 49 1.10 0.53 11.50
CA ARG A 49 1.61 -0.34 12.57
C ARG A 49 0.45 -1.07 13.23
N ASP A 50 0.72 -2.21 13.85
CA ASP A 50 -0.28 -2.91 14.65
C ASP A 50 0.29 -3.50 15.94
N ARG A 51 -0.57 -3.61 16.95
CA ARG A 51 -0.25 -4.31 18.19
C ARG A 51 -0.35 -5.81 17.94
N ILE A 52 0.76 -6.52 18.07
CA ILE A 52 0.81 -7.96 17.86
C ILE A 52 1.52 -8.61 19.04
N THR A 53 0.91 -9.62 19.65
CA THR A 53 1.54 -10.36 20.75
C THR A 53 2.38 -11.52 20.22
N LEU A 54 3.37 -11.97 21.00
CA LEU A 54 4.14 -13.17 20.66
C LEU A 54 3.26 -14.41 20.51
N SER A 55 2.19 -14.54 21.29
CA SER A 55 1.23 -15.64 21.15
C SER A 55 0.51 -15.62 19.81
N GLN A 56 0.12 -14.44 19.30
CA GLN A 56 -0.48 -14.31 17.97
C GLN A 56 0.49 -14.74 16.87
N PHE A 57 1.78 -14.41 16.99
CA PHE A 57 2.78 -14.90 16.04
C PHE A 57 2.90 -16.41 16.06
N VAL A 58 3.03 -17.02 17.25
CA VAL A 58 3.10 -18.49 17.41
C VAL A 58 1.88 -19.16 16.77
N GLN A 59 0.67 -18.67 17.08
CA GLN A 59 -0.57 -19.23 16.55
C GLN A 59 -0.68 -19.10 15.03
N LYS A 60 -0.30 -17.95 14.47
CA LYS A 60 -0.43 -17.68 13.02
C LYS A 60 0.67 -18.32 12.18
N THR A 61 1.87 -18.47 12.72
CA THR A 61 3.02 -19.01 11.99
C THR A 61 3.24 -20.51 12.23
N GLY A 62 2.70 -21.06 13.32
CA GLY A 62 2.97 -22.44 13.76
C GLY A 62 4.39 -22.65 14.29
N LEU A 63 5.16 -21.58 14.50
CA LEU A 63 6.54 -21.65 14.97
C LEU A 63 6.61 -21.60 16.50
N SER A 64 7.64 -22.24 17.07
CA SER A 64 7.89 -22.15 18.51
C SER A 64 8.21 -20.71 18.92
N ARG A 65 7.87 -20.34 20.17
CA ARG A 65 8.11 -18.99 20.70
C ARG A 65 9.58 -18.57 20.60
N ARG A 66 10.51 -19.52 20.80
CA ARG A 66 11.97 -19.28 20.68
C ARG A 66 12.36 -18.89 19.25
N ILE A 67 11.84 -19.62 18.24
CA ILE A 67 12.08 -19.31 16.83
C ILE A 67 11.52 -17.94 16.48
N VAL A 68 10.30 -17.64 16.93
CA VAL A 68 9.66 -16.33 16.70
C VAL A 68 10.51 -15.19 17.27
N SER A 69 10.99 -15.33 18.51
CA SER A 69 11.84 -14.32 19.15
C SER A 69 13.14 -14.11 18.37
N ASN A 70 13.80 -15.19 17.96
CA ASN A 70 15.06 -15.11 17.21
C ASN A 70 14.87 -14.46 15.83
N ALA A 71 13.82 -14.86 15.11
CA ALA A 71 13.52 -14.32 13.80
C ALA A 71 13.10 -12.83 13.86
N LEU A 72 12.34 -12.42 14.89
CA LEU A 72 12.07 -11.00 15.14
C LEU A 72 13.35 -10.20 15.37
N GLN A 73 14.29 -10.72 16.16
CA GLN A 73 15.58 -10.03 16.36
C GLN A 73 16.37 -9.93 15.06
N SER A 74 16.43 -11.00 14.25
CA SER A 74 17.13 -10.95 12.96
C SER A 74 16.49 -9.95 11.98
N LEU A 75 15.16 -9.87 11.92
CA LEU A 75 14.47 -8.91 11.06
C LEU A 75 14.74 -7.44 11.46
N ILE A 76 14.93 -7.17 12.75
CA ILE A 76 15.29 -5.83 13.25
C ILE A 76 16.72 -5.50 12.89
N GLN A 77 17.65 -6.45 13.05
CA GLN A 77 19.03 -6.28 12.62
C GLN A 77 19.12 -6.00 11.11
N LYS A 78 18.28 -6.66 10.31
CA LYS A 78 18.14 -6.41 8.87
C LYS A 78 17.37 -5.11 8.53
N ASN A 79 16.92 -4.34 9.52
CA ASN A 79 16.15 -3.10 9.35
C ASN A 79 14.84 -3.23 8.55
N LEU A 80 14.26 -4.43 8.47
CA LEU A 80 13.03 -4.69 7.69
C LEU A 80 11.76 -4.40 8.47
N ILE A 81 11.84 -4.40 9.81
CA ILE A 81 10.72 -4.14 10.70
C ILE A 81 11.09 -3.10 11.75
N SER A 82 10.10 -2.36 12.20
CA SER A 82 10.20 -1.46 13.34
C SER A 82 9.30 -1.96 14.47
N ILE A 83 9.85 -2.01 15.68
CA ILE A 83 9.12 -2.30 16.90
C ILE A 83 9.09 -1.03 17.73
N THR A 84 7.90 -0.59 18.13
CA THR A 84 7.73 0.66 18.89
C THR A 84 6.82 0.47 20.09
N ASP A 85 7.01 1.30 21.11
CA ASP A 85 6.04 1.49 22.18
C ASP A 85 4.79 2.26 21.69
N TYR A 86 3.81 2.45 22.56
CA TYR A 86 2.62 3.27 22.32
C TYR A 86 2.98 4.67 21.80
N GLN A 87 3.95 5.31 22.45
CA GLN A 87 4.47 6.65 22.09
C GLN A 87 5.27 6.68 20.78
N GLY A 88 5.59 5.53 20.17
CA GLY A 88 6.36 5.46 18.93
C GLY A 88 7.88 5.34 19.12
N ASN A 89 8.37 5.29 20.36
CA ASN A 89 9.79 5.09 20.66
C ASN A 89 10.24 3.69 20.22
N PRO A 90 11.37 3.55 19.49
CA PRO A 90 11.85 2.27 18.99
C PRO A 90 12.34 1.36 20.13
N LEU A 91 11.94 0.09 20.09
CA LEU A 91 12.30 -0.94 21.07
C LEU A 91 13.26 -1.96 20.46
N LEU A 92 14.53 -1.56 20.35
CA LEU A 92 15.57 -2.34 19.68
C LEU A 92 15.96 -3.58 20.50
N ASN A 93 16.23 -3.41 21.79
CA ASN A 93 16.76 -4.48 22.65
C ASN A 93 15.67 -5.29 23.33
N SER A 94 15.98 -6.54 23.70
CA SER A 94 15.06 -7.42 24.43
C SER A 94 14.65 -6.85 25.78
N ASP A 95 15.58 -6.18 26.49
CA ASP A 95 15.31 -5.61 27.81
C ASP A 95 14.35 -4.42 27.73
N SER A 96 14.47 -3.59 26.68
CA SER A 96 13.54 -2.49 26.43
C SER A 96 12.11 -2.96 26.12
N ARG A 97 11.94 -4.23 25.70
CA ARG A 97 10.62 -4.83 25.44
C ARG A 97 9.98 -5.46 26.68
N LYS A 98 10.78 -5.87 27.66
CA LYS A 98 10.27 -6.47 28.90
C LYS A 98 9.43 -5.42 29.66
N GLY A 99 8.28 -5.84 30.17
CA GLY A 99 7.37 -4.99 30.94
C GLY A 99 6.52 -4.01 30.12
N LYS A 100 6.69 -3.94 28.79
CA LYS A 100 5.83 -3.11 27.93
C LYS A 100 4.51 -3.82 27.62
N SER A 101 3.40 -3.22 28.03
CA SER A 101 2.04 -3.77 27.81
C SER A 101 1.57 -3.68 26.35
N TYR A 102 2.12 -2.71 25.61
CA TYR A 102 1.75 -2.44 24.22
C TYR A 102 2.98 -2.38 23.33
N ILE A 103 3.18 -3.43 22.54
CA ILE A 103 4.25 -3.50 21.55
C ILE A 103 3.61 -3.46 20.16
N PHE A 104 4.05 -2.49 19.36
CA PHE A 104 3.57 -2.29 18.00
C PHE A 104 4.64 -2.70 17.01
N PHE A 105 4.21 -3.36 15.93
CA PHE A 105 5.04 -3.83 14.83
C PHE A 105 4.65 -3.11 13.55
N ALA A 106 5.65 -2.70 12.78
CA ALA A 106 5.48 -2.08 11.48
C ALA A 106 6.48 -2.67 10.48
N PHE A 107 6.05 -2.84 9.23
CA PHE A 107 6.96 -3.12 8.13
C PHE A 107 7.66 -1.81 7.72
N LYS A 108 8.98 -1.87 7.54
CA LYS A 108 9.79 -0.75 7.08
C LYS A 108 10.34 -1.10 5.69
N PRO A 109 9.68 -0.65 4.60
CA PRO A 109 10.25 -0.82 3.27
C PRO A 109 11.55 -0.02 3.20
N VAL A 110 12.63 -0.67 2.78
CA VAL A 110 13.84 0.04 2.39
C VAL A 110 13.48 0.89 1.16
N GLN A 111 13.63 2.20 1.26
CA GLN A 111 13.49 3.09 0.10
C GLN A 111 14.71 2.86 -0.77
N ILE A 112 14.58 1.97 -1.75
CA ILE A 112 15.54 1.90 -2.84
C ILE A 112 15.18 3.06 -3.75
N PRO A 113 16.10 3.99 -4.07
CA PRO A 113 15.84 4.97 -5.11
C PRO A 113 15.53 4.18 -6.38
N THR A 114 14.27 4.17 -6.79
CA THR A 114 13.88 3.56 -8.05
C THR A 114 14.69 4.25 -9.15
N PRO A 115 15.43 3.53 -10.01
CA PRO A 115 16.16 4.15 -11.12
C PRO A 115 15.23 4.79 -12.16
N THR A 116 13.91 4.73 -11.96
CA THR A 116 12.91 5.34 -12.82
C THR A 116 12.81 6.84 -12.56
N SER A 117 13.85 7.58 -12.92
CA SER A 117 13.72 8.94 -13.44
C SER A 117 13.13 8.86 -14.86
N ALA A 118 11.87 8.46 -14.98
CA ALA A 118 11.16 8.83 -16.19
C ALA A 118 11.10 10.36 -16.19
N LYS A 119 11.80 11.02 -17.13
CA LYS A 119 11.68 12.45 -17.37
C LYS A 119 10.19 12.74 -17.65
N SER A 120 9.42 13.11 -16.64
CA SER A 120 8.05 13.61 -16.81
C SER A 120 8.12 15.10 -17.18
N VAL A 121 8.87 15.40 -18.24
CA VAL A 121 8.65 16.62 -18.99
C VAL A 121 8.42 16.14 -20.41
N HIS A 122 7.16 15.90 -20.73
CA HIS A 122 6.77 15.97 -22.12
C HIS A 122 6.96 17.44 -22.48
N GLU A 123 8.06 17.79 -23.17
CA GLU A 123 8.10 19.09 -23.81
C GLU A 123 6.89 19.14 -24.75
N PRO A 124 6.01 20.14 -24.61
CA PRO A 124 5.00 20.33 -25.63
C PRO A 124 5.77 20.56 -26.93
N VAL A 125 5.48 19.75 -27.95
CA VAL A 125 6.02 19.95 -29.30
C VAL A 125 5.43 21.26 -29.83
N GLN A 126 5.99 22.40 -29.45
CA GLN A 126 5.42 23.70 -29.78
C GLN A 126 5.82 24.21 -31.17
N ASN A 127 6.46 23.41 -32.01
CA ASN A 127 6.92 23.86 -33.34
C ASN A 127 6.76 22.85 -34.48
N CYS A 128 5.77 21.94 -34.45
CA CYS A 128 5.33 21.31 -35.71
C CYS A 128 4.22 22.17 -36.34
N ALA A 129 4.57 22.90 -37.40
CA ALA A 129 3.67 23.79 -38.14
C ALA A 129 2.49 23.09 -38.86
N TYR A 130 2.20 21.82 -38.55
CA TYR A 130 1.22 21.02 -39.29
C TYR A 130 0.19 20.37 -38.37
N ASN A 131 -0.58 21.20 -37.65
CA ASN A 131 -1.83 20.74 -37.05
C ASN A 131 -2.94 20.75 -38.12
N LYS A 132 -3.17 19.62 -38.79
CA LYS A 132 -4.38 19.40 -39.59
C LYS A 132 -5.60 19.48 -38.66
N ARG A 133 -6.17 20.69 -38.51
CA ARG A 133 -7.48 20.88 -37.88
C ARG A 133 -8.54 20.39 -38.85
N ASN A 134 -9.19 19.26 -38.55
CA ASN A 134 -10.50 18.96 -39.12
C ASN A 134 -11.52 19.92 -38.50
N ILE A 135 -11.79 21.01 -39.21
CA ILE A 135 -12.90 21.93 -38.97
C ILE A 135 -14.17 21.16 -39.35
N ASN A 136 -14.80 20.44 -38.42
CA ASN A 136 -16.19 19.98 -38.53
C ASN A 136 -16.67 19.33 -37.22
N LYS A 137 -16.73 20.12 -36.14
CA LYS A 137 -17.63 19.82 -35.02
C LYS A 137 -18.61 20.97 -34.86
N THR A 138 -19.72 20.84 -35.58
CA THR A 138 -20.89 21.69 -35.54
C THR A 138 -21.33 21.90 -34.08
N LYS A 139 -21.39 23.16 -33.65
CA LYS A 139 -21.87 23.55 -32.31
C LYS A 139 -23.39 23.34 -32.26
N TYR A 140 -23.85 22.29 -31.56
CA TYR A 140 -25.22 22.28 -31.07
C TYR A 140 -25.34 23.36 -29.97
N ARG A 141 -25.81 24.55 -30.35
CA ARG A 141 -26.33 25.56 -29.43
C ARG A 141 -27.82 25.34 -29.31
N GLY A 142 -28.23 24.58 -28.30
CA GLY A 142 -29.62 24.56 -27.87
C GLY A 142 -29.99 25.93 -27.30
N VAL A 143 -30.76 26.71 -28.04
CA VAL A 143 -31.56 27.83 -27.51
C VAL A 143 -32.99 27.54 -27.90
N VAL A 144 -33.74 27.00 -26.94
CA VAL A 144 -35.19 26.87 -27.03
C VAL A 144 -35.78 28.26 -26.79
N ARG A 145 -36.51 28.80 -27.77
CA ARG A 145 -37.56 29.79 -27.51
C ARG A 145 -38.81 29.44 -28.33
N VAL A 146 -39.90 29.55 -27.59
CA VAL A 146 -41.30 29.25 -27.82
C VAL A 146 -41.88 29.99 -29.03
N GLY A 147 -42.78 29.32 -29.76
CA GLY A 147 -43.83 29.97 -30.56
C GLY A 147 -43.81 29.59 -32.04
N GLU A 148 -44.69 28.67 -32.45
CA GLU A 148 -45.84 28.95 -33.32
C GLU A 148 -46.43 27.65 -33.87
N VAL A 149 -47.75 27.57 -33.71
CA VAL A 149 -48.67 26.55 -34.18
C VAL A 149 -48.77 26.65 -35.69
N LEU A 150 -48.66 25.54 -36.44
CA LEU A 150 -49.51 25.28 -37.61
C LEU A 150 -49.56 23.75 -37.90
N GLU A 151 -50.80 23.29 -38.07
CA GLU A 151 -51.28 21.97 -38.52
C GLU A 151 -50.56 21.49 -39.80
N GLN A 152 -50.50 20.20 -40.16
CA GLN A 152 -51.62 19.26 -40.36
C GLN A 152 -51.15 17.79 -40.31
N PRO A 153 -52.00 16.85 -39.84
CA PRO A 153 -51.87 15.43 -40.14
C PRO A 153 -52.79 15.06 -41.30
N LYS A 154 -52.28 14.46 -42.39
CA LYS A 154 -53.14 13.81 -43.39
C LYS A 154 -52.46 12.58 -44.03
N TRP A 155 -53.01 11.42 -43.64
CA TRP A 155 -52.94 10.04 -44.13
C TRP A 155 -51.65 9.25 -43.93
#